data_AF-A0A7S3HP88-F1
#
_entry.id   AF-A0A7S3HP88-F1
#
_cell.length_a   1.000
_cell.length_b   1.000
_cell.length_c   1.000
_cell.angle_alpha   90.00
_cell.angle_beta   90.00
_cell.angle_gamma   90.00
#
_symmetry.space_group_name_H-M   'P 1'
#
loop_
_entity.id
_entity.type
_entity.pdbx_description
1 polymer ?
#
loop_
_entity_poly.entity_id
_entity_poly.type
_entity_poly.pdbx_seq_one_letter_code
_entity_poly.pdbx_strand_id
1 'polypeptide(L)'
;CPVAAKCRGFSIFNGGSRMGAKMDDKLDMKNLLSQSAWTRDDLDKVEKTHREPRDWVDRAAYYTVQALRGSFDIGSLYKVKNMTGGMRESDWVRRIIFLETVAGVPGMVAGMLRHLHSLRLMRRDYGWIHSLLAEAENERMHLLIALSLRQPGALFRAAVIGGQALFLSWYTLAYLVCPRYCHRFVGYLEEEAVHTYSKLLEDIDAGKLPLFENLQAPRMARVYYNLPEDAKLRDVFELIRADECAHRDTNHHFSDLRPDEPNTMVEHLRQGHFQNQNVFSGLVVDKVHEMQEQEGIELLRKGVSDSKKMGASQPTKAA
;
A
#
# COMPACT_ATOMS: atom_id res chain seq x y z
N CYS A 1 51.91 -19.36 14.23
CA CYS A 1 51.18 -20.55 13.75
C CYS A 1 51.17 -21.59 14.86
N PRO A 2 50.04 -22.26 15.15
CA PRO A 2 49.01 -22.65 14.18
C PRO A 2 47.75 -21.78 14.23
N VAL A 3 47.20 -21.54 13.06
CA VAL A 3 45.99 -20.76 12.81
C VAL A 3 44.82 -21.75 12.79
N ALA A 4 43.95 -21.70 13.80
CA ALA A 4 42.66 -22.35 13.75
C ALA A 4 41.70 -21.45 12.96
N ALA A 5 41.34 -21.87 11.75
CA ALA A 5 40.41 -21.19 10.88
C ALA A 5 39.03 -21.07 11.57
N LYS A 6 38.65 -19.84 11.92
CA LYS A 6 37.32 -19.51 12.42
C LYS A 6 36.37 -19.45 11.22
N CYS A 7 35.79 -20.59 10.83
CA CYS A 7 34.68 -20.61 9.89
C CYS A 7 33.50 -19.83 10.50
N ARG A 8 33.29 -18.60 10.03
CA ARG A 8 32.04 -17.87 10.27
C ARG A 8 30.97 -18.52 9.41
N GLY A 9 30.21 -19.44 10.01
CA GLY A 9 28.93 -19.86 9.44
C GLY A 9 27.97 -18.68 9.47
N PHE A 10 27.64 -18.15 8.31
CA PHE A 10 26.55 -17.19 8.14
C PHE A 10 25.23 -17.98 8.30
N SER A 11 24.74 -18.08 9.54
CA SER A 11 23.46 -18.72 9.81
C SER A 11 22.33 -17.71 9.57
N ILE A 12 21.58 -17.95 8.50
CA ILE A 12 20.48 -17.10 8.00
C ILE A 12 19.20 -17.25 8.85
N PHE A 13 19.22 -18.05 9.93
CA PHE A 13 17.99 -18.56 10.56
C PHE A 13 17.90 -18.47 12.08
N ASN A 14 18.72 -17.66 12.76
CA ASN A 14 18.62 -17.53 14.21
C ASN A 14 18.55 -16.07 14.71
N GLY A 15 17.38 -15.45 14.55
CA GLY A 15 17.10 -14.09 15.06
C GLY A 15 15.66 -13.85 15.54
N GLY A 16 14.79 -14.87 15.56
CA GLY A 16 13.33 -14.69 15.60
C GLY A 16 12.74 -14.11 16.88
N SER A 17 13.40 -14.24 18.04
CA SER A 17 12.78 -13.88 19.32
C SER A 17 13.23 -12.54 19.92
N ARG A 18 14.43 -12.05 19.57
CA ARG A 18 14.95 -10.74 20.07
C ARG A 18 14.68 -9.54 19.16
N MET A 19 14.25 -9.77 17.92
CA MET A 19 14.09 -8.70 16.93
C MET A 19 12.73 -7.99 17.03
N GLY A 20 11.64 -8.72 17.31
CA GLY A 20 10.29 -8.16 17.37
C GLY A 20 10.13 -7.09 18.46
N ALA A 21 10.59 -7.37 19.68
CA ALA A 21 10.52 -6.41 20.79
C ALA A 21 11.47 -5.20 20.63
N LYS A 22 12.53 -5.29 19.82
CA LYS A 22 13.46 -4.19 19.55
C LYS A 22 13.03 -3.29 18.40
N MET A 23 12.16 -3.76 17.52
CA MET A 23 11.66 -2.99 16.38
C MET A 23 10.76 -1.84 16.84
N ASP A 24 10.04 -2.05 17.95
CA ASP A 24 9.06 -1.08 18.45
C ASP A 24 9.71 0.19 19.02
N ASP A 25 10.83 0.11 19.76
CA ASP A 25 11.42 1.28 20.43
C ASP A 25 11.97 2.39 19.50
N LYS A 26 12.00 2.17 18.17
CA LYS A 26 12.51 3.14 17.18
C LYS A 26 11.65 3.24 15.90
N LEU A 27 10.32 3.12 16.02
CA LEU A 27 9.41 3.45 14.92
C LEU A 27 9.46 4.96 14.63
N ASP A 28 10.33 5.37 13.71
CA ASP A 28 10.33 6.72 13.14
C ASP A 28 9.41 6.76 11.91
N MET A 29 8.22 7.33 12.09
CA MET A 29 7.18 7.39 11.07
C MET A 29 7.35 8.56 10.09
N LYS A 30 8.42 9.36 10.21
CA LYS A 30 8.71 10.47 9.29
C LYS A 30 8.93 10.04 7.84
N ASN A 31 9.19 8.75 7.61
CA ASN A 31 9.51 8.21 6.29
C ASN A 31 8.31 7.56 5.57
N LEU A 32 7.09 7.68 6.11
CA LEU A 32 5.89 7.19 5.44
C LEU A 32 5.52 8.07 4.25
N LEU A 33 5.11 7.43 3.16
CA LEU A 33 4.56 8.07 1.97
C LEU A 33 3.17 8.66 2.26
N SER A 34 2.37 7.95 3.05
CA SER A 34 1.04 8.37 3.50
C SER A 34 0.63 7.70 4.81
N GLN A 35 -0.20 8.38 5.59
CA GLN A 35 -0.85 7.84 6.80
C GLN A 35 -2.36 7.97 6.64
N SER A 36 -3.11 6.89 6.44
CA SER A 36 -4.56 7.00 6.32
C SER A 36 -5.17 7.63 7.58
N ALA A 37 -6.04 8.62 7.41
CA ALA A 37 -6.72 9.31 8.50
C ALA A 37 -8.23 9.16 8.32
N TRP A 38 -8.80 8.11 8.93
CA TRP A 38 -10.22 7.80 8.83
C TRP A 38 -11.01 8.43 9.96
N THR A 39 -12.10 9.12 9.63
CA THR A 39 -13.07 9.56 10.65
C THR A 39 -14.09 8.48 10.95
N ARG A 40 -14.80 8.58 12.08
CA ARG A 40 -15.88 7.62 12.40
C ARG A 40 -16.95 7.58 11.31
N ASP A 41 -17.31 8.74 10.76
CA ASP A 41 -18.27 8.86 9.67
C ASP A 41 -17.81 8.15 8.39
N ASP A 42 -16.49 8.05 8.15
CA ASP A 42 -15.94 7.32 7.01
C ASP A 42 -16.00 5.81 7.26
N LEU A 43 -15.65 5.36 8.46
CA LEU A 43 -15.71 3.94 8.85
C LEU A 43 -17.14 3.38 8.78
N ASP A 44 -18.13 4.20 9.16
CA ASP A 44 -19.55 3.81 9.14
C ASP A 44 -20.11 3.71 7.71
N LYS A 45 -19.46 4.34 6.72
CA LYS A 45 -19.82 4.22 5.28
C LYS A 45 -19.16 3.03 4.58
N VAL A 46 -18.28 2.29 5.25
CA VAL A 46 -17.60 1.15 4.63
C VAL A 46 -18.59 -0.01 4.44
N GLU A 47 -18.96 -0.27 3.19
CA GLU A 47 -19.91 -1.31 2.81
C GLU A 47 -19.28 -2.42 1.96
N LYS A 48 -19.86 -3.62 2.08
CA LYS A 48 -19.58 -4.76 1.19
C LYS A 48 -20.28 -4.53 -0.15
N THR A 49 -19.60 -3.90 -1.10
CA THR A 49 -20.13 -3.66 -2.45
C THR A 49 -19.54 -4.65 -3.46
N HIS A 50 -20.28 -4.91 -4.54
CA HIS A 50 -19.80 -5.69 -5.68
C HIS A 50 -20.00 -4.90 -6.98
N ARG A 51 -18.96 -4.84 -7.81
CA ARG A 51 -19.08 -4.27 -9.15
C ARG A 51 -19.31 -5.36 -10.20
N GLU A 52 -20.48 -5.36 -10.83
CA GLU A 52 -20.82 -6.32 -11.88
C GLU A 52 -19.83 -6.27 -13.08
N PRO A 53 -19.25 -7.40 -13.51
CA PRO A 53 -18.34 -7.46 -14.66
C PRO A 53 -19.05 -7.11 -15.98
N ARG A 54 -18.64 -6.03 -16.65
CA ARG A 54 -19.34 -5.51 -17.84
C ARG A 54 -18.85 -6.12 -19.15
N ASP A 55 -17.54 -6.23 -19.32
CA ASP A 55 -16.91 -6.72 -20.54
C ASP A 55 -16.05 -7.97 -20.29
N TRP A 56 -15.37 -8.45 -21.33
CA TRP A 56 -14.53 -9.66 -21.23
C TRP A 56 -13.30 -9.46 -20.33
N VAL A 57 -12.76 -8.24 -20.24
CA VAL A 57 -11.61 -7.92 -19.39
C VAL A 57 -12.04 -7.99 -17.93
N ASP A 58 -13.18 -7.37 -17.62
CA ASP A 58 -13.77 -7.40 -16.30
C ASP A 58 -14.10 -8.85 -15.88
N ARG A 59 -14.69 -9.65 -16.77
CA ARG A 59 -15.01 -11.06 -16.50
C ARG A 59 -13.74 -11.87 -16.26
N ALA A 60 -12.72 -11.69 -17.10
CA ALA A 60 -11.44 -12.37 -16.92
C ALA A 60 -10.82 -12.02 -15.56
N ALA A 61 -10.80 -10.74 -15.17
CA ALA A 61 -10.29 -10.30 -13.88
C ALA A 61 -11.06 -10.94 -12.72
N TYR A 62 -12.40 -10.84 -12.76
CA TYR A 62 -13.29 -11.40 -11.73
C TYR A 62 -13.08 -12.90 -11.55
N TYR A 63 -13.18 -13.68 -12.63
CA TYR A 63 -13.03 -15.13 -12.53
C TYR A 63 -11.62 -15.56 -12.16
N THR A 64 -10.59 -14.76 -12.48
CA THR A 64 -9.23 -15.02 -11.99
C THR A 64 -9.17 -14.88 -10.47
N VAL A 65 -9.75 -13.82 -9.90
CA VAL A 65 -9.84 -13.63 -8.44
C VAL A 65 -10.61 -14.76 -7.78
N GLN A 66 -11.79 -15.11 -8.33
CA GLN A 66 -12.60 -16.20 -7.79
C GLN A 66 -11.87 -17.54 -7.82
N ALA A 67 -11.12 -17.83 -8.89
CA ALA A 67 -10.29 -19.03 -8.99
C ALA A 67 -9.17 -19.03 -7.94
N LEU A 68 -8.42 -17.93 -7.82
CA LEU A 68 -7.32 -17.80 -6.84
C LEU A 68 -7.82 -17.92 -5.40
N ARG A 69 -8.91 -17.22 -5.06
CA ARG A 69 -9.57 -17.32 -3.75
C ARG A 69 -10.03 -18.75 -3.47
N GLY A 70 -10.68 -19.39 -4.44
CA GLY A 70 -11.11 -20.78 -4.35
C GLY A 70 -9.94 -21.73 -4.08
N SER A 71 -8.85 -21.62 -4.85
CA SER A 71 -7.64 -22.42 -4.66
C SER A 71 -6.97 -22.17 -3.31
N PHE A 72 -6.87 -20.90 -2.88
CA PHE A 72 -6.28 -20.53 -1.61
C PHE A 72 -7.10 -21.05 -0.42
N ASP A 73 -8.43 -20.90 -0.46
CA ASP A 73 -9.32 -21.35 0.61
C ASP A 73 -9.32 -22.88 0.76
N ILE A 74 -9.16 -23.62 -0.36
CA ILE A 74 -8.99 -25.08 -0.34
C ILE A 74 -7.61 -25.44 0.25
N GLY A 75 -6.53 -24.86 -0.28
CA GLY A 75 -5.16 -25.18 0.15
C GLY A 75 -4.86 -24.79 1.61
N SER A 76 -5.47 -23.72 2.10
CA SER A 76 -5.34 -23.26 3.50
C SER A 76 -6.27 -24.00 4.48
N LEU A 77 -7.13 -24.90 3.96
CA LEU A 77 -8.20 -25.57 4.70
C LEU A 77 -9.18 -24.60 5.37
N TYR A 78 -9.30 -23.38 4.84
CA TYR A 78 -10.14 -22.32 5.41
C TYR A 78 -11.61 -22.73 5.44
N LYS A 79 -12.16 -23.21 4.32
CA LYS A 79 -13.57 -23.65 4.23
C LYS A 79 -13.89 -24.76 5.22
N VAL A 80 -13.00 -25.75 5.35
CA VAL A 80 -13.19 -26.88 6.27
C VAL A 80 -13.23 -26.36 7.71
N LYS A 81 -12.25 -25.56 8.12
CA LYS A 81 -12.17 -25.01 9.49
C LYS A 81 -13.38 -24.14 9.83
N ASN A 82 -13.83 -23.31 8.90
CA ASN A 82 -14.99 -22.46 9.10
C ASN A 82 -16.28 -23.29 9.31
N MET A 83 -16.42 -24.43 8.62
CA MET A 83 -17.58 -25.33 8.77
C MET A 83 -17.51 -26.23 10.01
N THR A 84 -16.32 -26.65 10.46
CA THR A 84 -16.19 -27.69 11.51
C THR A 84 -16.00 -27.15 12.93
N GLY A 85 -15.95 -25.83 13.12
CA GLY A 85 -15.73 -25.24 14.44
C GLY A 85 -15.33 -23.77 14.48
N GLY A 86 -15.37 -23.07 13.34
CA GLY A 86 -14.98 -21.66 13.24
C GLY A 86 -13.47 -21.47 13.11
N MET A 87 -13.09 -20.31 12.56
CA MET A 87 -11.68 -19.90 12.47
C MET A 87 -11.19 -19.38 13.82
N ARG A 88 -10.07 -19.91 14.32
CA ARG A 88 -9.42 -19.37 15.52
C ARG A 88 -8.63 -18.11 15.18
N GLU A 89 -8.29 -17.31 16.18
CA GLU A 89 -7.45 -16.12 16.04
C GLU A 89 -6.14 -16.42 15.32
N SER A 90 -5.47 -17.53 15.68
CA SER A 90 -4.23 -17.95 15.02
C SER A 90 -4.40 -18.32 13.54
N ASP A 91 -5.59 -18.76 13.14
CA ASP A 91 -5.91 -19.07 11.75
C ASP A 91 -6.17 -17.78 10.97
N TRP A 92 -6.86 -16.79 11.57
CA TRP A 92 -7.04 -15.44 11.02
C TRP A 92 -5.72 -14.72 10.80
N VAL A 93 -4.85 -14.62 11.81
CA VAL A 93 -3.56 -13.94 11.66
C VAL A 93 -2.69 -14.60 10.58
N ARG A 94 -2.70 -15.94 10.48
CA ARG A 94 -1.96 -16.64 9.42
C ARG A 94 -2.47 -16.32 8.02
N ARG A 95 -3.79 -16.21 7.87
CA ARG A 95 -4.42 -15.83 6.60
C ARG A 95 -4.00 -14.41 6.21
N ILE A 96 -4.16 -13.45 7.12
CA ILE A 96 -3.79 -12.05 6.92
C ILE A 96 -2.32 -11.95 6.52
N ILE A 97 -1.40 -12.52 7.31
CA ILE A 97 0.05 -12.47 7.00
C ILE A 97 0.32 -13.00 5.59
N PHE A 98 -0.34 -14.07 5.14
CA PHE A 98 -0.08 -14.59 3.80
C PHE A 98 -0.60 -13.65 2.73
N LEU A 99 -1.83 -13.17 2.85
CA LEU A 99 -2.47 -12.34 1.84
C LEU A 99 -1.80 -10.97 1.71
N GLU A 100 -1.40 -10.34 2.82
CA GLU A 100 -0.75 -9.02 2.75
C GLU A 100 0.67 -9.08 2.16
N THR A 101 1.31 -10.26 2.17
CA THR A 101 2.58 -10.42 1.43
C THR A 101 2.39 -10.39 -0.08
N VAL A 102 1.19 -10.67 -0.56
CA VAL A 102 0.82 -10.65 -1.98
C VAL A 102 0.15 -9.32 -2.34
N ALA A 103 -0.69 -8.77 -1.47
CA ALA A 103 -1.41 -7.51 -1.66
C ALA A 103 -0.48 -6.29 -1.81
N GLY A 104 0.70 -6.29 -1.17
CA GLY A 104 1.69 -5.22 -1.37
C GLY A 104 2.44 -5.24 -2.72
N VAL A 105 2.21 -6.23 -3.60
CA VAL A 105 2.94 -6.36 -4.88
C VAL A 105 2.34 -5.52 -6.02
N PRO A 106 1.02 -5.54 -6.27
CA PRO A 106 0.38 -4.83 -7.39
C PRO A 106 0.70 -3.34 -7.47
N GLY A 107 0.48 -2.58 -6.40
CA GLY A 107 0.75 -1.14 -6.36
C GLY A 107 2.23 -0.81 -6.64
N MET A 108 3.16 -1.63 -6.13
CA MET A 108 4.59 -1.47 -6.36
C MET A 108 4.96 -1.68 -7.84
N VAL A 109 4.45 -2.74 -8.47
CA VAL A 109 4.69 -3.04 -9.89
C VAL A 109 4.09 -1.96 -10.78
N ALA A 110 2.82 -1.62 -10.54
CA ALA A 110 2.10 -0.62 -11.32
C ALA A 110 2.77 0.76 -11.21
N GLY A 111 3.08 1.20 -9.98
CA GLY A 111 3.77 2.45 -9.70
C GLY A 111 5.16 2.51 -10.36
N MET A 112 5.96 1.44 -10.25
CA MET A 112 7.26 1.35 -10.91
C MET A 112 7.16 1.42 -12.44
N LEU A 113 6.26 0.66 -13.06
CA LEU A 113 6.13 0.63 -14.52
C LEU A 113 5.64 1.97 -15.08
N ARG A 114 4.70 2.63 -14.37
CA ARG A 114 4.25 3.99 -14.71
C ARG A 114 5.34 5.03 -14.50
N HIS A 115 6.12 4.92 -13.42
CA HIS A 115 7.27 5.79 -13.16
C HIS A 115 8.29 5.72 -14.30
N LEU A 116 8.71 4.51 -14.70
CA LEU A 116 9.60 4.32 -15.83
C LEU A 116 8.97 4.79 -17.15
N HIS A 117 7.64 4.78 -17.28
CA HIS A 117 6.93 5.27 -18.47
C HIS A 117 6.96 6.80 -18.57
N SER A 118 6.68 7.47 -17.46
CA SER A 118 6.81 8.92 -17.33
C SER A 118 8.22 9.37 -17.67
N LEU A 119 9.25 8.71 -17.12
CA LEU A 119 10.65 9.03 -17.38
C LEU A 119 11.04 8.85 -18.85
N ARG A 120 10.75 7.70 -19.45
CA ARG A 120 11.19 7.38 -20.83
C ARG A 120 10.46 8.16 -21.91
N LEU A 121 9.27 8.68 -21.62
CA LEU A 121 8.51 9.54 -22.54
C LEU A 121 8.56 11.02 -22.19
N MET A 122 9.18 11.38 -21.07
CA MET A 122 9.22 12.75 -20.52
C MET A 122 7.82 13.36 -20.36
N ARG A 123 6.87 12.57 -19.84
CA ARG A 123 5.45 12.97 -19.67
C ARG A 123 5.05 13.01 -18.21
N ARG A 124 4.04 13.83 -17.90
CA ARG A 124 3.39 13.79 -16.58
C ARG A 124 2.60 12.49 -16.41
N ASP A 125 2.54 12.04 -15.16
CA ASP A 125 1.81 10.83 -14.77
C ASP A 125 0.39 11.11 -14.24
N TYR A 126 0.11 12.36 -13.85
CA TYR A 126 -1.17 12.82 -13.33
C TYR A 126 -1.63 12.14 -12.02
N GLY A 127 -0.67 11.80 -11.14
CA GLY A 127 -0.93 11.44 -9.74
C GLY A 127 -1.16 9.96 -9.48
N TRP A 128 -0.93 9.08 -10.47
CA TRP A 128 -1.11 7.64 -10.32
C TRP A 128 0.03 6.99 -9.54
N ILE A 129 1.29 7.35 -9.85
CA ILE A 129 2.49 6.76 -9.24
C ILE A 129 2.44 6.90 -7.73
N HIS A 130 2.11 8.10 -7.23
CA HIS A 130 2.07 8.34 -5.78
C HIS A 130 1.03 7.46 -5.10
N SER A 131 -0.20 7.40 -5.64
CA SER A 131 -1.28 6.57 -5.09
C SER A 131 -0.93 5.08 -5.09
N LEU A 132 -0.35 4.58 -6.17
CA LEU A 132 0.01 3.16 -6.28
C LEU A 132 1.15 2.75 -5.33
N LEU A 133 2.12 3.64 -5.11
CA LEU A 133 3.20 3.40 -4.15
C LEU A 133 2.73 3.55 -2.70
N ALA A 134 1.78 4.47 -2.46
CA ALA A 134 1.13 4.64 -1.16
C ALA A 134 0.30 3.41 -0.78
N GLU A 135 -0.50 2.87 -1.71
CA GLU A 135 -1.23 1.61 -1.58
C GLU A 135 -0.27 0.46 -1.21
N ALA A 136 0.81 0.27 -1.98
CA ALA A 136 1.79 -0.77 -1.70
C ALA A 136 2.47 -0.62 -0.32
N GLU A 137 2.67 0.60 0.16
CA GLU A 137 3.15 0.84 1.52
C GLU A 137 2.09 0.51 2.58
N ASN A 138 0.84 0.91 2.36
CA ASN A 138 -0.27 0.65 3.27
C ASN A 138 -0.47 -0.86 3.50
N GLU A 139 -0.50 -1.64 2.42
CA GLU A 139 -0.54 -3.12 2.45
C GLU A 139 0.63 -3.72 3.24
N ARG A 140 1.84 -3.18 3.03
CA ARG A 140 3.03 -3.59 3.80
C ARG A 140 2.88 -3.26 5.29
N MET A 141 2.21 -2.17 5.64
CA MET A 141 1.93 -1.83 7.04
C MET A 141 0.93 -2.80 7.67
N HIS A 142 -0.10 -3.24 6.94
CA HIS A 142 -1.00 -4.30 7.40
C HIS A 142 -0.24 -5.60 7.71
N LEU A 143 0.66 -6.01 6.81
CA LEU A 143 1.54 -7.16 7.04
C LEU A 143 2.38 -7.01 8.32
N LEU A 144 3.02 -5.85 8.52
CA LEU A 144 3.88 -5.62 9.68
C LEU A 144 3.08 -5.61 10.99
N ILE A 145 1.87 -5.03 10.98
CA ILE A 145 0.93 -5.12 12.09
C ILE A 145 0.60 -6.58 12.39
N ALA A 146 0.26 -7.39 11.38
CA ALA A 146 -0.06 -8.80 11.59
C ALA A 146 1.15 -9.61 12.10
N LEU A 147 2.36 -9.29 11.65
CA LEU A 147 3.60 -9.91 12.14
C LEU A 147 3.91 -9.58 13.60
N SER A 148 3.45 -8.43 14.11
CA SER A 148 3.54 -8.11 15.54
C SER A 148 2.68 -9.05 16.40
N LEU A 149 1.60 -9.60 15.84
CA LEU A 149 0.72 -10.57 16.50
C LEU A 149 1.25 -12.01 16.41
N ARG A 150 1.87 -12.37 15.27
CA ARG A 150 2.39 -13.73 15.07
C ARG A 150 3.57 -13.77 14.11
N GLN A 151 4.63 -14.45 14.53
CA GLN A 151 5.78 -14.73 13.66
C GLN A 151 5.59 -16.07 12.90
N PRO A 152 5.69 -16.08 11.56
CA PRO A 152 5.56 -17.30 10.77
C PRO A 152 6.81 -18.18 10.83
N GLY A 153 6.62 -19.51 10.78
CA GLY A 153 7.71 -20.48 10.72
C GLY A 153 8.40 -20.56 9.35
N ALA A 154 9.50 -21.30 9.26
CA ALA A 154 10.34 -21.37 8.06
C ALA A 154 9.59 -21.86 6.80
N LEU A 155 8.75 -22.89 6.93
CA LEU A 155 7.98 -23.42 5.80
C LEU A 155 6.99 -22.38 5.23
N PHE A 156 6.32 -21.64 6.11
CA PHE A 156 5.41 -20.57 5.69
C PHE A 156 6.17 -19.45 4.97
N ARG A 157 7.34 -19.06 5.50
CA ARG A 157 8.20 -18.04 4.86
C ARG A 157 8.70 -18.51 3.49
N ALA A 158 9.04 -19.78 3.34
CA ALA A 158 9.40 -20.35 2.04
C ALA A 158 8.21 -20.33 1.05
N ALA A 159 7.00 -20.61 1.52
CA ALA A 159 5.78 -20.50 0.71
C ALA A 159 5.51 -19.05 0.26
N VAL A 160 5.72 -18.06 1.14
CA VAL A 160 5.63 -16.63 0.78
C VAL A 160 6.62 -16.28 -0.33
N ILE A 161 7.89 -16.69 -0.20
CA ILE A 161 8.91 -16.44 -1.23
C ILE A 161 8.50 -17.04 -2.58
N GLY A 162 8.06 -18.31 -2.58
CA GLY A 162 7.60 -18.99 -3.79
C GLY A 162 6.36 -18.30 -4.41
N GLY A 163 5.39 -17.95 -3.56
CA GLY A 163 4.17 -17.24 -3.98
C GLY A 163 4.47 -15.87 -4.59
N GLN A 164 5.32 -15.08 -3.93
CA GLN A 164 5.75 -13.78 -4.44
C GLN A 164 6.53 -13.90 -5.75
N ALA A 165 7.44 -14.87 -5.88
CA ALA A 165 8.18 -15.06 -7.13
C ALA A 165 7.25 -15.34 -8.33
N LEU A 166 6.24 -16.19 -8.13
CA LEU A 166 5.25 -16.50 -9.16
C LEU A 166 4.33 -15.30 -9.44
N PHE A 167 3.77 -14.70 -8.39
CA PHE A 167 2.80 -13.63 -8.51
C PHE A 167 3.43 -12.34 -9.07
N LEU A 168 4.61 -11.94 -8.61
CA LEU A 168 5.35 -10.79 -9.14
C LEU A 168 5.61 -10.96 -10.65
N SER A 169 6.08 -12.14 -11.06
CA SER A 169 6.38 -12.44 -12.46
C SER A 169 5.11 -12.36 -13.32
N TRP A 170 4.04 -13.01 -12.87
CA TRP A 170 2.75 -13.00 -13.56
C TRP A 170 2.15 -11.60 -13.63
N TYR A 171 2.06 -10.88 -12.51
CA TYR A 171 1.43 -9.56 -12.43
C TYR A 171 2.21 -8.53 -13.27
N THR A 172 3.54 -8.59 -13.26
CA THR A 172 4.38 -7.72 -14.11
C THR A 172 4.07 -7.94 -15.59
N LEU A 173 4.02 -9.20 -16.05
CA LEU A 173 3.68 -9.52 -17.43
C LEU A 173 2.25 -9.08 -17.77
N ALA A 174 1.29 -9.33 -16.88
CA ALA A 174 -0.09 -8.91 -17.05
C ALA A 174 -0.21 -7.38 -17.16
N TYR A 175 0.52 -6.62 -16.33
CA TYR A 175 0.47 -5.15 -16.34
C TYR A 175 1.10 -4.56 -17.61
N LEU A 176 2.17 -5.18 -18.12
CA LEU A 176 2.77 -4.78 -19.40
C LEU A 176 1.81 -5.00 -20.58
N VAL A 177 0.94 -6.01 -20.52
CA VAL A 177 -0.01 -6.34 -21.59
C VAL A 177 -1.32 -5.58 -21.45
N CYS A 178 -1.90 -5.55 -20.25
CA CYS A 178 -3.21 -4.96 -19.99
C CYS A 178 -3.29 -4.35 -18.56
N PRO A 179 -2.91 -3.08 -18.38
CA PRO A 179 -3.07 -2.38 -17.10
C PRO A 179 -4.52 -2.34 -16.59
N ARG A 180 -5.49 -2.18 -17.51
CA ARG A 180 -6.92 -2.18 -17.18
C ARG A 180 -7.35 -3.49 -16.49
N TYR A 181 -6.89 -4.64 -16.99
CA TYR A 181 -7.13 -5.94 -16.38
C TYR A 181 -6.55 -5.99 -14.97
N CYS A 182 -5.32 -5.52 -14.80
CA CYS A 182 -4.60 -5.57 -13.53
C CYS A 182 -5.26 -4.70 -12.45
N HIS A 183 -5.69 -3.49 -12.79
CA HIS A 183 -6.45 -2.64 -11.87
C HIS A 183 -7.82 -3.26 -11.56
N ARG A 184 -8.51 -3.82 -12.55
CA ARG A 184 -9.80 -4.49 -12.27
C ARG A 184 -9.63 -5.73 -11.38
N PHE A 185 -8.55 -6.47 -11.59
CA PHE A 185 -8.19 -7.64 -10.80
C PHE A 185 -7.95 -7.25 -9.33
N VAL A 186 -7.19 -6.18 -9.08
CA VAL A 186 -6.99 -5.65 -7.73
C VAL A 186 -8.32 -5.18 -7.13
N GLY A 187 -9.13 -4.43 -7.88
CA GLY A 187 -10.47 -4.02 -7.40
C GLY A 187 -11.34 -5.18 -6.92
N TYR A 188 -11.33 -6.32 -7.61
CA TYR A 188 -12.01 -7.53 -7.14
C TYR A 188 -11.31 -8.26 -5.98
N LEU A 189 -9.97 -8.21 -5.89
CA LEU A 189 -9.27 -8.71 -4.70
C LEU A 189 -9.68 -7.93 -3.46
N GLU A 190 -9.80 -6.62 -3.56
CA GLU A 190 -10.15 -5.78 -2.41
C GLU A 190 -11.62 -5.85 -2.04
N GLU A 191 -12.53 -6.14 -2.98
CA GLU A 191 -13.89 -6.57 -2.63
C GLU A 191 -13.88 -7.78 -1.69
N GLU A 192 -13.02 -8.77 -2.00
CA GLU A 192 -12.86 -9.96 -1.20
C GLU A 192 -12.13 -9.70 0.14
N ALA A 193 -11.24 -8.71 0.19
CA ALA A 193 -10.58 -8.24 1.41
C ALA A 193 -11.59 -7.54 2.34
N VAL A 194 -12.38 -6.57 1.83
CA VAL A 194 -13.45 -5.90 2.59
C VAL A 194 -14.46 -6.92 3.15
N HIS A 195 -14.82 -7.93 2.35
CA HIS A 195 -15.67 -9.03 2.83
C HIS A 195 -15.01 -9.81 3.97
N THR A 196 -13.72 -10.15 3.82
CA THR A 196 -12.95 -10.94 4.80
C THR A 196 -12.82 -10.20 6.13
N TYR A 197 -12.46 -8.91 6.10
CA TYR A 197 -12.35 -8.09 7.31
C TYR A 197 -13.70 -7.78 7.95
N SER A 198 -14.77 -7.60 7.16
CA SER A 198 -16.12 -7.49 7.72
C SER A 198 -16.51 -8.75 8.48
N LYS A 199 -16.21 -9.93 7.92
CA LYS A 199 -16.49 -11.21 8.58
C LYS A 199 -15.68 -11.39 9.87
N LEU A 200 -14.42 -10.96 9.87
CA LEU A 200 -13.56 -10.96 11.04
C LEU A 200 -14.16 -10.09 12.16
N LEU A 201 -14.55 -8.86 11.85
CA LEU A 201 -15.19 -7.94 12.80
C LEU A 201 -16.50 -8.52 13.35
N GLU A 202 -17.35 -9.09 12.50
CA GLU A 202 -18.57 -9.80 12.92
C GLU A 202 -18.28 -10.94 13.91
N ASP A 203 -17.20 -11.71 13.71
CA ASP A 203 -16.83 -12.80 14.60
C ASP A 203 -16.18 -12.31 15.92
N ILE A 204 -15.50 -11.16 15.91
CA ILE A 204 -15.04 -10.48 17.13
C ILE A 204 -16.26 -9.99 17.94
N ASP A 205 -17.20 -9.29 17.30
CA ASP A 205 -18.38 -8.69 17.94
C ASP A 205 -19.35 -9.74 18.48
N ALA A 206 -19.38 -10.93 17.85
CA ALA A 206 -20.13 -12.07 18.34
C ALA A 206 -19.43 -12.84 19.49
N GLY A 207 -18.29 -12.36 19.99
CA GLY A 207 -17.53 -13.00 21.08
C GLY A 207 -16.86 -14.32 20.70
N LYS A 208 -16.70 -14.62 19.41
CA LYS A 208 -16.07 -15.88 18.94
C LYS A 208 -14.55 -15.82 18.98
N LEU A 209 -13.98 -14.62 19.07
CA LEU A 209 -12.55 -14.35 19.06
C LEU A 209 -12.16 -13.56 20.33
N PRO A 210 -12.29 -14.17 21.52
CA PRO A 210 -12.15 -13.47 22.80
C PRO A 210 -10.76 -12.87 23.02
N LEU A 211 -9.72 -13.42 22.37
CA LEU A 211 -8.39 -12.82 22.44
C LEU A 211 -8.37 -11.47 21.70
N PHE A 212 -8.95 -11.39 20.50
CA PHE A 212 -8.94 -10.17 19.70
C PHE A 212 -9.80 -9.06 20.30
N GLU A 213 -10.93 -9.43 20.91
CA GLU A 213 -11.83 -8.49 21.60
C GLU A 213 -11.12 -7.72 22.71
N ASN A 214 -10.28 -8.41 23.49
CA ASN A 214 -9.67 -7.84 24.69
C ASN A 214 -8.27 -7.25 24.46
N LEU A 215 -7.60 -7.67 23.38
CA LEU A 215 -6.21 -7.30 23.10
C LEU A 215 -6.09 -5.81 22.71
N GLN A 216 -5.15 -5.12 23.36
CA GLN A 216 -4.78 -3.77 22.96
C GLN A 216 -4.11 -3.76 21.59
N ALA A 217 -4.34 -2.68 20.83
CA ALA A 217 -3.72 -2.47 19.55
C ALA A 217 -2.17 -2.45 19.67
N PRO A 218 -1.44 -3.20 18.82
CA PRO A 218 0.02 -3.13 18.77
C PRO A 218 0.50 -1.69 18.60
N ARG A 219 1.62 -1.33 19.25
CA ARG A 219 2.14 0.04 19.21
C ARG A 219 2.35 0.53 17.79
N MET A 220 2.85 -0.32 16.89
CA MET A 220 3.01 0.02 15.47
C MET A 220 1.68 0.45 14.81
N ALA A 221 0.60 -0.30 15.05
CA ALA A 221 -0.72 0.03 14.51
C ALA A 221 -1.23 1.35 15.10
N ARG A 222 -1.04 1.55 16.42
CA ARG A 222 -1.47 2.79 17.08
C ARG A 222 -0.76 4.01 16.52
N VAL A 223 0.55 3.93 16.32
CA VAL A 223 1.30 5.05 15.74
C VAL A 223 0.94 5.25 14.27
N TYR A 224 0.74 4.16 13.50
CA TYR A 224 0.41 4.25 12.08
C TYR A 224 -0.94 4.93 11.82
N TYR A 225 -1.98 4.52 12.55
CA TYR A 225 -3.33 5.07 12.41
C TYR A 225 -3.65 6.21 13.39
N ASN A 226 -2.65 6.70 14.13
CA ASN A 226 -2.81 7.74 15.14
C ASN A 226 -3.93 7.45 16.18
N LEU A 227 -3.95 6.21 16.69
CA LEU A 227 -4.95 5.74 17.67
C LEU A 227 -4.56 6.10 19.11
N PRO A 228 -5.55 6.27 20.01
CA PRO A 228 -5.31 6.46 21.43
C PRO A 228 -4.67 5.22 22.09
N GLU A 229 -4.12 5.38 23.30
CA GLU A 229 -3.38 4.31 23.97
C GLU A 229 -4.22 3.10 24.37
N ASP A 230 -5.51 3.31 24.61
CA ASP A 230 -6.49 2.30 25.00
C ASP A 230 -7.17 1.60 23.81
N ALA A 231 -6.84 2.00 22.57
CA ALA A 231 -7.38 1.41 21.36
C ALA A 231 -7.19 -0.11 21.31
N LYS A 232 -8.19 -0.80 20.79
CA LYS A 232 -8.25 -2.26 20.71
C LYS A 232 -7.80 -2.75 19.35
N LEU A 233 -7.42 -4.03 19.28
CA LEU A 233 -7.09 -4.67 18.01
C LEU A 233 -8.28 -4.67 17.04
N ARG A 234 -9.51 -4.72 17.56
CA ARG A 234 -10.73 -4.54 16.76
C ARG A 234 -10.72 -3.22 15.97
N ASP A 235 -10.37 -2.11 16.60
CA ASP A 235 -10.34 -0.79 15.96
C ASP A 235 -9.32 -0.76 14.82
N VAL A 236 -8.20 -1.45 14.99
CA VAL A 236 -7.19 -1.61 13.94
C VAL A 236 -7.74 -2.39 12.74
N PHE A 237 -8.48 -3.48 12.96
CA PHE A 237 -9.10 -4.22 11.85
C PHE A 237 -10.23 -3.44 11.15
N GLU A 238 -10.92 -2.55 11.87
CA GLU A 238 -11.90 -1.64 11.28
C GLU A 238 -11.23 -0.61 10.35
N LEU A 239 -10.06 -0.09 10.74
CA LEU A 239 -9.25 0.82 9.94
C LEU A 239 -8.62 0.13 8.72
N ILE A 240 -8.08 -1.08 8.89
CA ILE A 240 -7.56 -1.88 7.77
C ILE A 240 -8.68 -2.10 6.75
N ARG A 241 -9.89 -2.50 7.19
CA ARG A 241 -11.05 -2.67 6.29
C ARG A 241 -11.37 -1.39 5.49
N ALA A 242 -11.17 -0.21 6.09
CA ALA A 242 -11.40 1.06 5.40
C ALA A 242 -10.32 1.35 4.35
N ASP A 243 -9.05 1.01 4.63
CA ASP A 243 -7.99 1.05 3.62
C ASP A 243 -8.34 0.13 2.43
N GLU A 244 -8.76 -1.12 2.67
CA GLU A 244 -9.16 -2.04 1.60
C GLU A 244 -10.31 -1.49 0.75
N CYS A 245 -11.26 -0.81 1.41
CA CYS A 245 -12.37 -0.15 0.73
C CYS A 245 -11.87 0.96 -0.21
N ALA A 246 -10.88 1.74 0.24
CA ALA A 246 -10.26 2.77 -0.57
C ALA A 246 -9.46 2.18 -1.75
N HIS A 247 -8.71 1.11 -1.52
CA HIS A 247 -7.95 0.41 -2.56
C HIS A 247 -8.89 -0.20 -3.62
N ARG A 248 -10.00 -0.82 -3.17
CA ARG A 248 -11.08 -1.33 -4.04
C ARG A 248 -11.59 -0.24 -4.98
N ASP A 249 -12.03 0.87 -4.40
CA ASP A 249 -12.68 1.94 -5.16
C ASP A 249 -11.69 2.63 -6.10
N THR A 250 -10.46 2.84 -5.64
CA THR A 250 -9.37 3.44 -6.42
C THR A 250 -8.97 2.56 -7.59
N ASN A 251 -8.83 1.24 -7.40
CA ASN A 251 -8.45 0.33 -8.48
C ASN A 251 -9.59 0.08 -9.48
N HIS A 252 -10.84 0.00 -9.02
CA HIS A 252 -11.99 0.01 -9.95
C HIS A 252 -12.04 1.30 -10.76
N HIS A 253 -11.74 2.44 -10.14
CA HIS A 253 -11.65 3.73 -10.83
C HIS A 253 -10.51 3.76 -11.85
N PHE A 254 -9.30 3.32 -11.49
CA PHE A 254 -8.16 3.22 -12.41
C PHE A 254 -8.41 2.29 -13.60
N SER A 255 -9.22 1.26 -13.42
CA SER A 255 -9.65 0.39 -14.52
C SER A 255 -10.55 1.10 -15.55
N ASP A 256 -11.29 2.12 -15.12
CA ASP A 256 -12.19 2.89 -15.97
C ASP A 256 -11.51 4.09 -16.64
N LEU A 257 -10.43 4.60 -16.07
CA LEU A 257 -9.67 5.72 -16.61
C LEU A 257 -8.79 5.33 -17.80
N ARG A 258 -8.58 6.30 -18.69
CA ARG A 258 -7.50 6.25 -19.67
C ARG A 258 -6.16 6.56 -18.97
N PRO A 259 -5.03 6.05 -19.49
CA PRO A 259 -3.73 6.22 -18.84
C PRO A 259 -3.26 7.67 -18.65
N ASP A 260 -3.78 8.61 -19.44
CA ASP A 260 -3.48 10.03 -19.44
C ASP A 260 -4.50 10.88 -18.67
N GLU A 261 -5.53 10.28 -18.09
CA GLU A 261 -6.50 10.98 -17.26
C GLU A 261 -5.99 11.14 -15.82
N PRO A 262 -6.29 12.26 -15.15
CA PRO A 262 -5.84 12.50 -13.80
C PRO A 262 -6.48 11.56 -12.80
N ASN A 263 -5.69 11.12 -11.81
CA ASN A 263 -6.25 10.40 -10.68
C ASN A 263 -7.15 11.35 -9.86
N THR A 264 -8.45 11.05 -9.80
CA THR A 264 -9.41 11.82 -9.01
C THR A 264 -9.70 11.21 -7.63
N MET A 265 -9.38 9.93 -7.41
CA MET A 265 -9.57 9.21 -6.16
C MET A 265 -8.34 9.34 -5.25
N VAL A 266 -8.14 10.56 -4.73
CA VAL A 266 -6.99 10.87 -3.86
C VAL A 266 -7.38 11.26 -2.43
N GLU A 267 -8.67 11.40 -2.13
CA GLU A 267 -9.14 12.00 -0.87
C GLU A 267 -8.61 11.24 0.37
N HIS A 268 -8.68 9.91 0.35
CA HIS A 268 -8.13 9.05 1.41
C HIS A 268 -6.61 9.24 1.61
N LEU A 269 -5.87 9.56 0.53
CA LEU A 269 -4.45 9.89 0.61
C LEU A 269 -4.22 11.31 1.13
N ARG A 270 -5.05 12.28 0.71
CA ARG A 270 -4.90 13.70 1.09
C ARG A 270 -5.09 13.91 2.58
N GLN A 271 -6.11 13.29 3.16
CA GLN A 271 -6.40 13.40 4.60
C GLN A 271 -5.20 12.95 5.45
N GLY A 272 -4.40 12.01 4.93
CA GLY A 272 -3.14 11.56 5.51
C GLY A 272 -1.89 12.36 5.16
N HIS A 273 -1.77 12.75 3.90
CA HIS A 273 -0.55 13.34 3.35
C HIS A 273 -0.33 14.79 3.80
N PHE A 274 -1.42 15.54 4.08
CA PHE A 274 -1.31 16.96 4.46
C PHE A 274 -1.09 17.22 5.95
N GLN A 275 -1.12 16.20 6.82
CA GLN A 275 -0.76 16.43 8.23
C GLN A 275 0.75 16.61 8.45
N ASN A 276 1.61 16.05 7.58
CA ASN A 276 3.08 16.20 7.66
C ASN A 276 3.68 17.17 6.62
N GLN A 277 2.92 17.65 5.64
CA GLN A 277 3.41 18.58 4.60
C GLN A 277 3.14 20.06 4.86
N ASN A 278 2.48 20.42 5.96
CA ASN A 278 2.34 21.82 6.40
C ASN A 278 3.70 22.53 6.69
N VAL A 279 4.82 21.84 6.49
CA VAL A 279 6.17 22.40 6.62
C VAL A 279 6.87 22.58 5.26
N PHE A 280 6.37 22.04 4.14
CA PHE A 280 7.15 22.11 2.87
C PHE A 280 6.40 22.13 1.53
N SER A 281 5.07 22.06 1.46
CA SER A 281 4.38 22.34 0.17
C SER A 281 3.95 23.81 0.12
N GLY A 282 4.69 24.60 -0.66
CA GLY A 282 4.53 26.04 -0.82
C GLY A 282 3.21 26.46 -1.48
N LEU A 283 2.10 26.29 -0.78
CA LEU A 283 0.80 26.83 -1.12
C LEU A 283 0.59 28.23 -0.52
N VAL A 284 1.61 29.11 -0.60
CA VAL A 284 1.47 30.58 -0.53
C VAL A 284 2.70 31.23 -1.18
N VAL A 285 2.77 31.35 -2.51
CA VAL A 285 3.38 32.52 -3.18
C VAL A 285 2.68 32.71 -4.53
N ASP A 286 1.54 33.39 -4.50
CA ASP A 286 0.78 33.74 -5.69
C ASP A 286 1.52 34.74 -6.60
N LYS A 287 1.45 34.47 -7.91
CA LYS A 287 1.58 35.37 -9.07
C LYS A 287 2.92 36.02 -9.45
N VAL A 288 3.93 36.12 -8.58
CA VAL A 288 5.22 36.73 -8.99
C VAL A 288 6.21 35.69 -9.55
N HIS A 289 6.10 34.42 -9.13
CA HIS A 289 7.02 33.36 -9.54
C HIS A 289 6.72 32.79 -10.94
N GLU A 290 5.44 32.78 -11.36
CA GLU A 290 5.02 32.21 -12.65
C GLU A 290 5.57 32.97 -13.86
N MET A 291 5.86 34.27 -13.75
CA MET A 291 6.36 35.05 -14.89
C MET A 291 7.86 34.87 -15.15
N GLN A 292 8.68 34.76 -14.10
CA GLN A 292 10.14 34.57 -14.25
C GLN A 292 10.53 33.11 -14.54
N GLU A 293 9.72 32.17 -14.07
CA GLU A 293 9.95 30.74 -14.29
C GLU A 293 9.66 30.32 -15.74
N GLN A 294 8.69 30.95 -16.40
CA GLN A 294 8.36 30.67 -17.81
C GLN A 294 9.48 31.11 -18.78
N GLU A 295 10.08 32.30 -18.60
CA GLU A 295 11.18 32.78 -19.47
C GLU A 295 12.46 31.94 -19.32
N GLY A 296 12.85 31.60 -18.08
CA GLY A 296 14.02 30.75 -17.82
C GLY A 296 13.85 29.33 -18.36
N ILE A 297 12.66 28.76 -18.23
CA ILE A 297 12.33 27.43 -18.77
C ILE A 297 12.30 27.44 -20.31
N GLU A 298 11.85 28.52 -20.93
CA GLU A 298 11.81 28.62 -22.39
C GLU A 298 13.21 28.74 -23.02
N LEU A 299 14.14 29.44 -22.36
CA LEU A 299 15.56 29.50 -22.76
C LEU A 299 16.25 28.13 -22.64
N LEU A 300 15.97 27.40 -21.55
CA LEU A 300 16.50 26.05 -21.35
C LEU A 300 15.90 25.05 -22.34
N ARG A 301 14.60 25.14 -22.67
CA ARG A 301 13.94 24.28 -23.68
C ARG A 301 14.44 24.52 -25.11
N LYS A 302 14.88 25.74 -25.43
CA LYS A 302 15.47 26.08 -26.74
C LYS A 302 16.95 25.69 -26.85
N GLY A 303 17.54 25.08 -25.82
CA GLY A 303 18.95 24.67 -25.80
C GLY A 303 19.93 25.85 -25.80
N VAL A 304 19.47 27.05 -25.44
CA VAL A 304 20.31 28.26 -25.45
C VAL A 304 21.05 28.34 -24.12
N SER A 305 22.30 27.89 -24.10
CA SER A 305 23.21 28.09 -22.97
C SER A 305 24.03 29.39 -23.17
N ASP A 306 23.38 30.55 -23.24
CA ASP A 306 24.13 31.81 -23.35
C ASP A 306 24.42 32.39 -21.96
N SER A 307 25.63 32.10 -21.47
CA SER A 307 26.24 32.71 -20.28
C SER A 307 26.59 34.20 -20.46
N LYS A 308 26.00 34.91 -21.45
CA LYS A 308 26.42 36.27 -21.85
C LYS A 308 25.35 37.35 -21.83
N LYS A 309 24.19 37.13 -21.21
CA LYS A 309 23.17 38.19 -21.01
C LYS A 309 22.69 38.36 -19.56
N MET A 310 23.54 38.07 -18.57
CA MET A 310 23.30 38.45 -17.16
C MET A 310 24.27 39.54 -16.66
N GLY A 311 24.83 40.36 -17.55
CA GLY A 311 25.71 41.45 -17.18
C GLY A 311 25.41 42.72 -17.97
N ALA A 312 24.63 43.63 -17.37
CA ALA A 312 24.81 45.09 -17.41
C ALA A 312 23.52 45.82 -17.00
N SER A 313 23.36 46.09 -15.71
CA SER A 313 22.88 47.40 -15.26
C SER A 313 23.36 47.61 -13.82
N GLN A 314 24.61 48.06 -13.69
CA GLN A 314 25.01 48.78 -12.48
C GLN A 314 24.26 50.12 -12.46
N PRO A 315 23.75 50.58 -11.30
CA PRO A 315 23.24 51.93 -11.17
C PRO A 315 24.43 52.89 -11.09
N THR A 316 24.59 53.75 -12.09
CA THR A 316 25.49 54.91 -11.99
C THR A 316 24.95 55.88 -10.95
N LYS A 317 25.53 55.84 -9.74
CA LYS A 317 25.59 56.99 -8.84
C LYS A 317 26.85 57.80 -9.19
N ALA A 318 26.70 59.09 -9.51
CA ALA A 318 27.46 60.19 -8.92
C ALA A 318 27.18 61.54 -9.62
N ALA A 319 27.04 62.56 -8.75
CA ALA A 319 27.16 64.01 -8.93
C ALA A 319 26.03 64.74 -9.70
#